data_AF-A0A955FVS5-F1
#
_entry.id   AF-A0A955FVS5-F1
#
_cell.length_a   1.000
_cell.length_b   1.000
_cell.length_c   1.000
_cell.angle_alpha   90.00
_cell.angle_beta   90.00
_cell.angle_gamma   90.00
#
_symmetry.space_group_name_H-M   'P 1'
#
loop_
_entity.id
_entity.type
_entity.pdbx_description
1 polymer ?
#
loop_
_entity_poly.entity_id
_entity_poly.type
_entity_poly.pdbx_seq_one_letter_code
_entity_poly.pdbx_strand_id
1 'polypeptide(L)'
;GEIIMFKRDFEQLNAKREAEGLAVFANPRNLAAGTIRQLDTRLVAERPLQFRGYDLLRDDPSEVPTYEFAYSTIRALGIACNPEAKVLDDIDSVMQFIKHWESKRHELPFITDGLVIKLNNRQLYAKLGVVGKTPRGAVAYKYPAEEATTIVKDIVISIGRTGAATPVAVFDPVVVAGTTVQ
;
A
#
# COMPACT_ATOMS: atom_id res chain seq x y z
N GLY A 1 9.70 4.15 -3.13
CA GLY A 1 8.70 5.05 -2.52
C GLY A 1 7.33 4.64 -2.99
N GLU A 2 6.28 5.26 -2.44
CA GLU A 2 4.89 4.96 -2.77
C GLU A 2 4.20 6.22 -3.28
N ILE A 3 3.39 6.07 -4.32
CA ILE A 3 2.47 7.13 -4.76
C ILE A 3 1.12 6.85 -4.11
N ILE A 4 0.62 7.81 -3.36
CA ILE A 4 -0.64 7.73 -2.60
C ILE A 4 -1.56 8.87 -3.01
N MET A 5 -2.82 8.78 -2.59
CA MET A 5 -3.78 9.88 -2.67
C MET A 5 -4.45 10.00 -1.30
N PHE A 6 -4.65 11.24 -0.83
CA PHE A 6 -5.31 11.46 0.44
C PHE A 6 -6.83 11.21 0.32
N LYS A 7 -7.43 10.73 1.40
CA LYS A 7 -8.86 10.41 1.51
C LYS A 7 -9.72 11.62 1.10
N ARG A 8 -9.42 12.78 1.67
CA ARG A 8 -10.11 14.04 1.34
C ARG A 8 -10.05 14.38 -0.15
N ASP A 9 -8.88 14.26 -0.75
CA ASP A 9 -8.69 14.65 -2.16
C ASP A 9 -9.36 13.64 -3.10
N PHE A 10 -9.38 12.35 -2.71
CA PHE A 10 -10.12 11.29 -3.40
C PHE A 10 -11.64 11.51 -3.33
N GLU A 11 -12.17 11.85 -2.15
CA GLU A 11 -13.58 12.17 -1.94
C GLU A 11 -14.01 13.37 -2.78
N GLN A 12 -13.23 14.45 -2.78
CA GLN A 12 -13.50 15.64 -3.60
C GLN A 12 -13.49 15.32 -5.10
N LEU A 13 -12.53 14.50 -5.55
CA LEU A 13 -12.46 14.07 -6.94
C LEU A 13 -13.68 13.24 -7.34
N ASN A 14 -14.13 12.32 -6.49
CA ASN A 14 -15.33 11.53 -6.76
C ASN A 14 -16.60 12.38 -6.73
N ALA A 15 -16.73 13.32 -5.80
CA ALA A 15 -17.87 14.25 -5.76
C ALA A 15 -17.98 15.09 -7.03
N LYS A 16 -16.85 15.58 -7.57
CA LYS A 16 -16.81 16.28 -8.86
C LYS A 16 -17.30 15.39 -10.01
N ARG A 17 -16.83 14.13 -10.05
CA ARG A 17 -17.22 13.18 -11.11
C ARG A 17 -18.70 12.85 -11.05
N GLU A 18 -19.23 12.65 -9.85
CA GLU A 18 -20.66 12.39 -9.65
C GLU A 18 -21.51 13.58 -10.10
N ALA A 19 -21.11 14.81 -9.78
CA ALA A 19 -21.77 16.03 -10.26
C ALA A 19 -21.73 16.18 -11.79
N GLU A 20 -20.70 15.64 -12.45
CA GLU A 20 -20.55 15.59 -13.90
C GLU A 20 -21.25 14.37 -14.55
N GLY A 21 -21.93 13.52 -13.77
CA GLY A 21 -22.58 12.29 -14.26
C GLY A 21 -21.59 11.19 -14.69
N LEU A 22 -20.33 11.29 -14.27
CA LEU A 22 -19.28 10.32 -14.57
C LEU A 22 -19.19 9.24 -13.49
N ALA A 23 -18.76 8.04 -13.88
CA ALA A 23 -18.51 6.95 -12.94
C ALA A 23 -17.43 7.34 -11.92
N VAL A 24 -17.69 7.12 -10.63
CA VAL A 24 -16.74 7.35 -9.55
C VAL A 24 -15.60 6.33 -9.57
N PHE A 25 -14.46 6.70 -9.00
CA PHE A 25 -13.35 5.77 -8.80
C PHE A 25 -13.61 4.89 -7.57
N ALA A 26 -13.23 3.61 -7.67
CA ALA A 26 -13.47 2.61 -6.62
C ALA A 26 -12.62 2.84 -5.37
N ASN A 27 -11.30 2.96 -5.52
CA ASN A 27 -10.40 3.22 -4.39
C ASN A 27 -9.16 4.04 -4.81
N PRO A 28 -8.51 4.74 -3.85
CA PRO A 28 -7.32 5.56 -4.11
C PRO A 28 -6.14 4.79 -4.74
N ARG A 29 -5.95 3.53 -4.36
CA ARG A 29 -4.82 2.69 -4.82
C ARG A 29 -4.92 2.39 -6.32
N ASN A 30 -6.10 1.94 -6.77
CA ASN A 30 -6.36 1.64 -8.18
C ASN A 30 -6.29 2.91 -9.03
N LEU A 31 -6.81 4.03 -8.51
CA LEU A 31 -6.73 5.31 -9.19
C LEU A 31 -5.27 5.78 -9.36
N ALA A 32 -4.46 5.74 -8.30
CA ALA A 32 -3.05 6.14 -8.38
C ALA A 32 -2.26 5.29 -9.38
N ALA A 33 -2.43 3.96 -9.33
CA ALA A 33 -1.78 3.03 -10.26
C ALA A 33 -2.22 3.25 -11.72
N GLY A 34 -3.51 3.45 -11.96
CA GLY A 34 -4.06 3.74 -13.28
C GLY A 34 -3.64 5.11 -13.82
N THR A 35 -3.48 6.09 -12.93
CA THR A 35 -3.05 7.45 -13.28
C THR A 35 -1.60 7.47 -13.76
N ILE A 36 -0.68 6.85 -13.03
CA ILE A 36 0.76 6.87 -13.39
C ILE A 36 1.06 6.13 -14.70
N ARG A 37 0.13 5.30 -15.18
CA ARG A 37 0.22 4.60 -16.47
C ARG A 37 -0.45 5.35 -17.62
N GLN A 38 -0.97 6.56 -17.39
CA GLN A 38 -1.55 7.38 -18.47
C GLN A 38 -0.47 7.91 -19.40
N LEU A 39 -0.75 7.86 -20.71
CA LEU A 39 0.12 8.47 -21.73
C LEU A 39 0.01 10.00 -21.73
N ASP A 40 -1.18 10.54 -21.46
CA ASP A 40 -1.40 11.98 -21.39
C ASP A 40 -1.02 12.52 -20.00
N THR A 41 0.09 13.23 -19.93
CA THR A 41 0.61 13.82 -18.69
C THR A 41 -0.28 14.91 -18.11
N ARG A 42 -1.18 15.52 -18.91
CA ARG A 42 -2.14 16.51 -18.42
C ARG A 42 -3.16 15.87 -17.50
N LEU A 43 -3.64 14.67 -17.86
CA LEU A 43 -4.54 13.90 -17.00
C LEU A 43 -3.85 13.48 -15.70
N VAL A 44 -2.53 13.22 -15.73
CA VAL A 44 -1.75 12.91 -14.52
C VAL A 44 -1.66 14.12 -13.61
N ALA A 45 -1.37 15.30 -14.17
CA ALA A 45 -1.23 16.55 -13.43
C ALA A 45 -2.52 16.99 -12.72
N GLU A 46 -3.67 16.63 -13.26
CA GLU A 46 -4.98 16.90 -12.65
C GLU A 46 -5.30 16.01 -11.44
N ARG A 47 -4.57 14.90 -11.24
CA ARG A 47 -4.81 13.99 -10.13
C ARG A 47 -4.02 14.42 -8.90
N PRO A 48 -4.65 14.52 -7.71
CA PRO A 48 -3.98 14.97 -6.48
C PRO A 48 -3.12 13.85 -5.87
N LEU A 49 -2.12 13.40 -6.64
CA LEU A 49 -1.18 12.36 -6.23
C LEU A 49 -0.10 12.95 -5.32
N GLN A 50 0.29 12.17 -4.32
CA GLN A 50 1.33 12.48 -3.35
C GLN A 50 2.39 11.38 -3.38
N PHE A 51 3.65 11.72 -3.18
CA PHE A 51 4.73 10.74 -3.09
C PHE A 51 5.25 10.62 -1.65
N ARG A 52 5.53 9.39 -1.21
CA ARG A 52 6.16 9.08 0.08
C ARG A 52 7.42 8.23 -0.13
N GLY A 53 8.58 8.78 0.21
CA GLY A 53 9.85 8.06 0.26
C GLY A 53 9.91 7.14 1.47
N TYR A 54 10.37 5.90 1.28
CA TYR A 54 10.53 4.90 2.35
C TYR A 54 11.86 4.12 2.28
N ASP A 55 12.71 4.44 1.29
CA ASP A 55 14.00 3.80 1.07
C ASP A 55 14.92 4.71 0.25
N LEU A 56 16.22 4.53 0.41
CA LEU A 56 17.27 5.23 -0.33
C LEU A 56 18.28 4.19 -0.83
N LEU A 57 18.46 4.12 -2.14
CA LEU A 57 19.41 3.22 -2.78
C LEU A 57 20.66 4.00 -3.17
N ARG A 58 21.82 3.39 -2.93
CA ARG A 58 23.15 3.90 -3.27
C ARG A 58 23.98 2.73 -3.79
N ASP A 59 24.94 3.02 -4.66
CA ASP A 59 25.83 1.99 -5.24
C ASP A 59 26.70 1.36 -4.15
N ASP A 60 27.17 2.17 -3.20
CA ASP A 60 27.81 1.71 -1.98
C ASP A 60 26.77 1.62 -0.84
N PRO A 61 26.42 0.40 -0.38
CA PRO A 61 25.48 0.22 0.72
C PRO A 61 25.95 0.83 2.05
N SER A 62 27.25 1.08 2.23
CA SER A 62 27.81 1.67 3.44
C SER A 62 27.48 3.16 3.58
N GLU A 63 27.17 3.85 2.47
CA GLU A 63 26.73 5.25 2.46
C GLU A 63 25.35 5.44 3.10
N VAL A 64 24.57 4.36 3.21
CA VAL A 64 23.25 4.36 3.85
C VAL A 64 23.20 3.18 4.84
N PRO A 65 23.84 3.32 6.01
CA PRO A 65 24.07 2.20 6.93
C PRO A 65 22.78 1.72 7.61
N THR A 66 21.80 2.61 7.79
CA THR A 66 20.52 2.30 8.44
C THR A 66 19.31 2.81 7.66
N TYR A 67 18.15 2.21 7.85
CA TYR A 67 16.90 2.75 7.31
C TYR A 67 16.54 4.08 7.97
N GLU A 68 16.87 4.28 9.26
CA GLU A 68 16.74 5.57 9.91
C GLU A 68 17.54 6.67 9.19
N PHE A 69 18.81 6.39 8.86
CA PHE A 69 19.65 7.31 8.08
C PHE A 69 19.07 7.58 6.69
N ALA A 70 18.50 6.54 6.04
CA ALA A 70 17.80 6.72 4.79
C ALA A 70 16.61 7.70 4.94
N TYR A 71 15.77 7.53 5.96
CA TYR A 71 14.63 8.40 6.21
C TYR A 71 15.05 9.84 6.54
N SER A 72 16.08 10.03 7.38
CA SER A 72 16.58 11.37 7.70
C SER A 72 17.14 12.07 6.46
N THR A 73 17.88 11.35 5.61
CA THR A 73 18.43 11.87 4.36
C THR A 73 17.33 12.25 3.37
N ILE A 74 16.33 11.39 3.16
CA ILE A 74 15.20 11.68 2.26
C ILE A 74 14.45 12.94 2.72
N ARG A 75 14.22 13.10 4.04
CA ARG A 75 13.60 14.31 4.60
C ARG A 75 14.47 15.54 4.40
N ALA A 76 15.79 15.43 4.60
CA ALA A 76 16.73 16.54 4.38
C ALA A 76 16.76 17.01 2.92
N LEU A 77 16.51 16.11 1.97
CA LEU A 77 16.36 16.43 0.54
C LEU A 77 15.00 17.05 0.17
N GLY A 78 14.11 17.25 1.15
CA GLY A 78 12.78 17.82 0.92
C GLY A 78 11.74 16.84 0.38
N ILE A 79 12.05 15.54 0.34
CA ILE A 79 11.11 14.51 -0.08
C ILE A 79 10.27 14.07 1.11
N ALA A 80 8.96 14.02 0.94
CA ALA A 80 8.04 13.60 1.98
C ALA A 80 8.25 12.11 2.35
N CYS A 81 8.36 11.83 3.65
CA CYS A 81 8.32 10.48 4.23
C CYS A 81 7.09 10.35 5.14
N ASN A 82 6.83 9.14 5.65
CA ASN A 82 5.88 8.96 6.74
C ASN A 82 6.53 9.45 8.05
N PRO A 83 6.00 10.50 8.71
CA PRO A 83 6.53 10.97 9.99
C PRO A 83 6.34 9.95 11.12
N GLU A 84 5.40 9.02 10.95
CA GLU A 84 5.07 7.96 11.91
C GLU A 84 6.14 6.88 12.02
N ALA A 85 7.04 6.76 11.04
CA ALA A 85 8.09 5.76 11.02
C ALA A 85 9.03 5.93 12.23
N LYS A 86 9.28 4.84 12.98
CA LYS A 86 10.04 4.85 14.22
C LYS A 86 11.01 3.67 14.28
N VAL A 87 12.21 3.91 14.83
CA VAL A 87 13.14 2.85 15.23
C VAL A 87 12.73 2.32 16.59
N LEU A 88 12.68 1.00 16.71
CA LEU A 88 12.28 0.27 17.91
C LEU A 88 13.36 -0.78 18.19
N ASP A 89 13.76 -0.90 19.44
CA ASP A 89 14.96 -1.66 19.82
C ASP A 89 14.66 -3.14 20.16
N ASP A 90 13.38 -3.48 20.31
CA ASP A 90 12.93 -4.80 20.72
C ASP A 90 11.56 -5.18 20.11
N ILE A 91 11.23 -6.47 20.18
CA ILE A 91 10.00 -7.02 19.59
C ILE A 91 8.75 -6.55 20.35
N ASP A 92 8.81 -6.38 21.68
CA ASP A 92 7.65 -5.96 22.46
C ASP A 92 7.23 -4.53 22.09
N SER A 93 8.21 -3.65 21.91
CA SER A 93 8.05 -2.29 21.37
C SER A 93 7.44 -2.31 19.97
N VAL A 94 7.85 -3.25 19.10
CA VAL A 94 7.25 -3.45 17.77
C VAL A 94 5.77 -3.88 17.89
N MET A 95 5.46 -4.82 18.78
CA MET A 95 4.09 -5.29 18.99
C MET A 95 3.18 -4.21 19.57
N GLN A 96 3.69 -3.39 20.50
CA GLN A 96 2.97 -2.22 21.01
C GLN A 96 2.69 -1.19 19.91
N PHE A 97 3.67 -0.95 19.04
CA PHE A 97 3.52 -0.05 17.90
C PHE A 97 2.46 -0.57 16.91
N ILE A 98 2.47 -1.88 16.62
CA ILE A 98 1.43 -2.53 15.80
C ILE A 98 0.05 -2.32 16.41
N LYS A 99 -0.12 -2.59 17.70
CA LYS A 99 -1.42 -2.44 18.39
C LYS A 99 -1.91 -0.99 18.38
N HIS A 100 -1.00 -0.05 18.61
CA HIS A 100 -1.32 1.39 18.57
C HIS A 100 -1.82 1.82 17.18
N TRP A 101 -1.21 1.31 16.12
CA TRP A 101 -1.58 1.66 14.75
C TRP A 101 -2.77 0.89 14.19
N GLU A 102 -3.25 -0.16 14.85
CA GLU A 102 -4.42 -0.92 14.42
C GLU A 102 -5.66 -0.04 14.25
N SER A 103 -5.93 0.82 15.25
CA SER A 103 -7.01 1.80 15.21
C SER A 103 -6.55 3.15 14.67
N LYS A 104 -5.39 3.66 15.12
CA LYS A 104 -4.94 5.01 14.77
C LYS A 104 -4.71 5.21 13.27
N ARG A 105 -4.43 4.15 12.51
CA ARG A 105 -4.29 4.23 11.04
C ARG A 105 -5.51 4.83 10.34
N HIS A 106 -6.71 4.73 10.93
CA HIS A 106 -7.92 5.30 10.36
C HIS A 106 -7.91 6.84 10.37
N GLU A 107 -7.12 7.46 11.25
CA GLU A 107 -6.91 8.91 11.34
C GLU A 107 -5.90 9.44 10.31
N LEU A 108 -5.10 8.56 9.69
CA LEU A 108 -4.14 8.98 8.67
C LEU A 108 -4.88 9.58 7.47
N PRO A 109 -4.27 10.58 6.79
CA PRO A 109 -4.89 11.19 5.62
C PRO A 109 -4.94 10.24 4.41
N PHE A 110 -4.33 9.05 4.48
CA PHE A 110 -4.35 8.03 3.44
C PHE A 110 -4.77 6.67 4.01
N ILE A 111 -5.06 5.72 3.11
CA ILE A 111 -5.43 4.35 3.47
C ILE A 111 -4.17 3.49 3.57
N THR A 112 -4.07 2.65 4.61
CA THR A 112 -3.03 1.63 4.76
C THR A 112 -3.63 0.32 5.25
N ASP A 113 -3.16 -0.81 4.72
CA ASP A 113 -3.56 -2.17 5.09
C ASP A 113 -2.65 -2.78 6.17
N GLY A 114 -1.61 -2.05 6.61
CA GLY A 114 -0.64 -2.60 7.52
C GLY A 114 0.56 -1.71 7.82
N LEU A 115 1.60 -2.37 8.33
CA LEU A 115 2.92 -1.81 8.61
C LEU A 115 3.99 -2.64 7.88
N VAL A 116 5.13 -2.02 7.59
CA VAL A 116 6.32 -2.74 7.11
C VAL A 116 7.37 -2.68 8.21
N ILE A 117 7.72 -3.85 8.73
CA ILE A 117 8.75 -4.01 9.76
C ILE A 117 10.03 -4.38 9.04
N LYS A 118 11.11 -3.64 9.29
CA LYS A 118 12.43 -3.86 8.66
C LYS A 118 13.51 -3.86 9.72
N LEU A 119 14.53 -4.69 9.55
CA LEU A 119 15.77 -4.55 10.34
C LEU A 119 16.44 -3.23 9.98
N ASN A 120 16.61 -2.36 10.99
CA ASN A 120 17.15 -1.01 10.77
C ASN A 120 18.58 -1.05 10.20
N ASN A 121 19.43 -1.96 10.67
CA ASN A 121 20.78 -2.16 10.14
C ASN A 121 20.73 -2.78 8.73
N ARG A 122 21.13 -2.00 7.71
CA ARG A 122 21.03 -2.43 6.31
C ARG A 122 22.08 -3.47 5.92
N GLN A 123 23.23 -3.51 6.60
CA GLN A 123 24.22 -4.57 6.40
C GLN A 123 23.66 -5.92 6.87
N LEU A 124 23.02 -5.97 8.04
CA LEU A 124 22.35 -7.18 8.54
C LEU A 124 21.18 -7.55 7.64
N TYR A 125 20.35 -6.58 7.26
CA TYR A 125 19.25 -6.78 6.31
C TYR A 125 19.74 -7.46 5.01
N ALA A 126 20.84 -6.96 4.42
CA ALA A 126 21.42 -7.52 3.20
C ALA A 126 21.97 -8.95 3.42
N LYS A 127 22.67 -9.18 4.54
CA LYS A 127 23.21 -10.51 4.89
C LYS A 127 22.15 -11.59 5.01
N LEU A 128 20.92 -11.24 5.42
CA LEU A 128 19.83 -12.21 5.49
C LEU A 128 19.36 -12.67 4.11
N GLY A 129 19.54 -11.87 3.06
CA GLY A 129 19.19 -12.23 1.69
C GLY A 129 17.69 -12.27 1.40
N VAL A 130 17.34 -12.90 0.28
CA VAL A 130 15.99 -12.92 -0.31
C VAL A 130 15.58 -14.37 -0.58
N VAL A 131 14.33 -14.73 -0.28
CA VAL A 131 13.74 -16.02 -0.64
C VAL A 131 12.65 -15.78 -1.69
N GLY A 132 12.82 -16.34 -2.88
CA GLY A 132 11.94 -16.07 -4.02
C GLY A 132 11.94 -14.59 -4.38
N LYS A 133 10.84 -13.88 -4.05
CA LYS A 133 10.69 -12.43 -4.28
C LYS A 133 10.64 -11.61 -2.98
N THR A 134 10.86 -12.24 -1.83
CA THR A 134 10.63 -11.62 -0.51
C THR A 134 11.94 -11.49 0.28
N PRO A 135 12.31 -10.29 0.76
CA PRO A 135 13.48 -10.12 1.62
C PRO A 135 13.26 -10.77 2.99
N ARG A 136 14.29 -11.41 3.56
CA ARG A 136 14.19 -12.03 4.89
C ARG A 136 14.29 -11.02 6.04
N GLY A 137 14.89 -9.86 5.79
CA GLY A 137 15.06 -8.78 6.77
C GLY A 137 13.87 -7.83 6.90
N ALA A 138 12.75 -8.10 6.23
CA ALA A 138 11.52 -7.33 6.38
C ALA A 138 10.26 -8.19 6.24
N VAL A 139 9.18 -7.72 6.86
CA VAL A 139 7.86 -8.33 6.76
C VAL A 139 6.79 -7.24 6.67
N ALA A 140 5.79 -7.48 5.83
CA ALA A 140 4.56 -6.69 5.82
C ALA A 140 3.58 -7.28 6.85
N TYR A 141 3.35 -6.57 7.94
CA TYR A 141 2.32 -6.92 8.92
C TYR A 141 1.00 -6.33 8.44
N LYS A 142 0.04 -7.18 8.06
CA LYS A 142 -1.28 -6.74 7.61
C LYS A 142 -2.29 -6.81 8.74
N TYR A 143 -3.08 -5.75 8.89
CA TYR A 143 -4.26 -5.80 9.74
C TYR A 143 -5.35 -6.65 9.09
N PRO A 144 -6.31 -7.18 9.87
CA PRO A 144 -7.47 -7.86 9.31
C PRO A 144 -8.09 -7.03 8.19
N ALA A 145 -8.36 -7.69 7.07
CA ALA A 145 -9.06 -7.06 5.96
C ALA A 145 -10.49 -6.70 6.38
N GLU A 146 -11.07 -5.72 5.69
CA GLU A 146 -12.51 -5.49 5.80
C GLU A 146 -13.23 -6.73 5.24
N GLU A 147 -14.19 -7.25 6.00
CA GLU A 147 -14.98 -8.41 5.61
C GLU A 147 -16.41 -7.96 5.27
N ALA A 148 -17.00 -8.58 4.25
CA ALA A 148 -18.39 -8.38 3.89
C ALA A 148 -19.07 -9.72 3.64
N THR A 149 -20.35 -9.80 4.00
CA THR A 149 -21.19 -10.98 3.76
C THR A 149 -21.96 -10.81 2.47
N THR A 150 -21.96 -11.83 1.61
CA THR A 150 -22.75 -11.88 0.37
C THR A 150 -23.27 -13.29 0.09
N ILE A 151 -24.16 -13.43 -0.88
CA ILE A 151 -24.77 -14.70 -1.28
C ILE A 151 -23.98 -15.30 -2.45
N VAL A 152 -23.53 -16.56 -2.29
CA VAL A 152 -23.01 -17.35 -3.41
C VAL A 152 -24.18 -17.74 -4.32
N LYS A 153 -24.14 -17.30 -5.57
CA LYS A 153 -25.15 -17.63 -6.59
C LYS A 153 -24.83 -18.93 -7.32
N ASP A 154 -23.57 -19.12 -7.66
CA ASP A 154 -23.12 -20.25 -8.47
C ASP A 154 -21.63 -20.54 -8.23
N ILE A 155 -21.15 -21.68 -8.72
CA ILE A 155 -19.74 -22.04 -8.77
C ILE A 155 -19.41 -22.47 -10.20
N VAL A 156 -18.62 -21.65 -10.89
CA VAL A 156 -18.16 -21.95 -12.25
C VAL A 156 -16.76 -22.56 -12.22
N ILE A 157 -16.47 -23.45 -13.17
CA ILE A 157 -15.15 -24.10 -13.27
C ILE A 157 -14.29 -23.37 -14.31
N SER A 158 -13.17 -22.79 -13.85
CA SER A 158 -12.14 -22.21 -14.73
C SER A 158 -11.03 -23.22 -14.98
N ILE A 159 -10.71 -23.50 -16.25
CA ILE A 159 -9.61 -24.39 -16.62
C ILE A 159 -8.33 -23.57 -16.83
N GLY A 160 -7.35 -23.78 -15.96
CA GLY A 160 -6.04 -23.13 -16.04
C GLY A 160 -5.18 -23.65 -17.20
N ARG A 161 -4.10 -22.93 -17.51
CA ARG A 161 -3.17 -23.27 -18.61
C ARG A 161 -2.55 -24.67 -18.51
N THR A 162 -2.47 -25.23 -17.30
CA THR A 162 -1.94 -26.58 -17.05
C THR A 162 -3.04 -27.66 -17.02
N GLY A 163 -4.29 -27.31 -17.36
CA GLY A 163 -5.45 -28.20 -17.29
C GLY A 163 -6.09 -28.32 -15.90
N ALA A 164 -5.57 -27.59 -14.89
CA ALA A 164 -6.15 -27.58 -13.55
C ALA A 164 -7.55 -26.94 -13.55
N ALA A 165 -8.54 -27.64 -13.00
CA ALA A 165 -9.91 -27.14 -12.84
C ALA A 165 -10.04 -26.39 -11.50
N THR A 166 -10.22 -25.08 -11.56
CA THR A 166 -10.36 -24.20 -10.38
C THR A 166 -11.82 -23.76 -10.22
N PRO A 167 -12.49 -24.11 -9.11
CA PRO A 167 -13.82 -23.60 -8.82
C PRO A 167 -13.75 -22.12 -8.45
N VAL A 168 -14.58 -21.30 -9.10
CA VAL A 168 -14.70 -19.87 -8.87
C VAL A 168 -16.15 -19.61 -8.47
N ALA A 169 -16.34 -19.07 -7.26
CA ALA A 169 -17.66 -18.68 -6.79
C ALA A 169 -18.09 -17.39 -7.48
N VAL A 170 -19.36 -17.33 -7.88
CA VAL A 170 -20.05 -16.15 -8.39
C VAL A 170 -20.95 -15.64 -7.28
N PHE A 171 -20.82 -14.37 -6.91
CA PHE A 171 -21.53 -13.80 -5.77
C PHE A 171 -22.54 -12.72 -6.21
N ASP A 172 -23.53 -12.44 -5.35
CA ASP A 172 -24.19 -11.13 -5.41
C ASP A 172 -23.13 -10.02 -5.23
N PRO A 173 -23.15 -8.94 -6.04
CA PRO A 173 -22.16 -7.88 -5.94
C PRO A 173 -22.10 -7.29 -4.53
N VAL A 174 -20.90 -7.29 -3.94
CA VAL A 174 -20.64 -6.75 -2.61
C VAL A 174 -19.42 -5.85 -2.61
N VAL A 175 -19.45 -4.77 -1.83
CA VAL A 175 -18.31 -3.84 -1.71
C VAL A 175 -17.41 -4.30 -0.56
N VAL A 176 -16.13 -4.51 -0.86
CA VAL A 176 -15.07 -4.83 0.11
C VAL A 176 -13.91 -3.86 -0.09
N ALA A 177 -13.53 -3.10 0.93
CA ALA A 177 -12.45 -2.12 0.86
C ALA A 177 -12.56 -1.16 -0.35
N GLY A 178 -13.79 -0.71 -0.65
CA GLY A 178 -14.11 0.19 -1.77
C GLY A 178 -14.09 -0.45 -3.16
N THR A 179 -13.95 -1.77 -3.27
CA THR A 179 -14.03 -2.49 -4.56
C THR A 179 -15.23 -3.42 -4.58
N THR A 180 -16.00 -3.39 -5.66
CA THR A 180 -17.08 -4.35 -5.88
C THR A 180 -16.51 -5.71 -6.30
N VAL A 181 -16.83 -6.75 -5.56
CA VAL A 181 -16.48 -8.16 -5.82
C VAL A 181 -17.75 -8.91 -6.22
N GLN A 182 -17.67 -9.73 -7.27
CA GLN A 182 -18.76 -10.54 -7.82
C GLN A 182 -18.22 -11.81 -8.47
#